data_AF-R7VYK7-F1
#
_entry.id   AF-R7VYK7-F1
#
_cell.length_a   1.000
_cell.length_b   1.000
_cell.length_c   1.000
_cell.angle_alpha   90.00
_cell.angle_beta   90.00
_cell.angle_gamma   90.00
#
_symmetry.space_group_name_H-M   'P 1'
#
loop_
_entity.id
_entity.type
_entity.pdbx_description
1 polymer ?
#
loop_
_entity_poly.entity_id
_entity_poly.type
_entity_poly.pdbx_seq_one_letter_code
_entity_poly.pdbx_strand_id
1 'polypeptide(L)'
;MHPDEKEAVIDDLMAFQESQEYYAKVGKAWKRERIIIFTINHKEKLDPMLIQRGRMDKHIEMSYCRFEGFKMLAKNYLDVIEDELFGEVQCLLEESDMSPVDVAENLMPMSKKKRRDPSVCLIGLIEALKQAKKEAATIKVKEA
;
A
#
# COMPACT_ATOMS: atom_id res chain seq x y z
N MET A 1 -2.16 6.53 -1.40
CA MET A 1 -1.72 7.30 -2.57
C MET A 1 -2.95 7.81 -3.29
N HIS A 2 -2.99 9.11 -3.60
CA HIS A 2 -4.11 9.67 -4.37
C HIS A 2 -4.03 9.15 -5.83
N PRO A 3 -5.16 8.90 -6.52
CA PRO A 3 -5.16 8.45 -7.92
C PRO A 3 -4.30 9.33 -8.83
N ASP A 4 -4.38 10.65 -8.70
CA ASP A 4 -3.64 11.60 -9.54
C ASP A 4 -2.12 11.50 -9.34
N GLU A 5 -1.66 11.28 -8.09
CA GLU A 5 -0.24 11.08 -7.82
C GLU A 5 0.27 9.80 -8.47
N LYS A 6 -0.56 8.75 -8.48
CA LYS A 6 -0.23 7.47 -9.12
C LYS A 6 -0.08 7.65 -10.62
N GLU A 7 -1.02 8.36 -11.25
CA GLU A 7 -0.99 8.65 -12.68
C GLU A 7 0.26 9.45 -13.05
N ALA A 8 0.58 10.50 -12.30
CA ALA A 8 1.80 11.28 -12.53
C ALA A 8 3.10 10.46 -12.40
N VAL A 9 3.17 9.51 -11.45
CA VAL A 9 4.32 8.61 -11.34
C VAL A 9 4.38 7.64 -12.52
N ILE A 10 3.23 7.12 -12.98
CA ILE A 10 3.18 6.25 -14.15
C ILE A 10 3.65 7.01 -15.40
N ASP A 11 3.16 8.22 -15.61
CA ASP A 11 3.54 9.06 -16.75
C ASP A 11 5.04 9.36 -16.76
N ASP A 12 5.61 9.72 -15.61
CA ASP A 12 7.06 9.95 -15.47
C ASP A 12 7.86 8.67 -15.82
N LEU A 13 7.38 7.49 -15.39
CA LEU A 13 8.02 6.21 -15.70
C LEU A 13 7.90 5.84 -17.18
N MET A 14 6.76 6.11 -17.81
CA MET A 14 6.55 5.88 -19.24
C MET A 14 7.43 6.81 -20.08
N ALA A 15 7.49 8.09 -19.72
CA ALA A 15 8.38 9.06 -20.36
C ALA A 15 9.85 8.65 -20.24
N PHE A 16 10.27 8.16 -19.06
CA PHE A 16 11.61 7.63 -18.84
C PHE A 16 11.90 6.38 -19.70
N GLN A 17 10.90 5.51 -19.90
CA GLN A 17 11.05 4.34 -20.77
C GLN A 17 11.22 4.74 -22.25
N GLU A 18 10.48 5.75 -22.70
CA GLU A 18 10.46 6.20 -24.11
C GLU A 18 11.64 7.11 -24.48
N SER A 19 12.36 7.66 -23.50
CA SER A 19 13.44 8.63 -23.72
C SER A 19 14.74 8.04 -24.27
N GLN A 20 14.84 6.72 -24.39
CA GLN A 20 16.06 6.02 -24.83
C GLN A 20 16.58 6.52 -26.19
N GLU A 21 15.68 6.75 -27.17
CA GLU A 21 16.05 7.25 -28.51
C GLU A 21 16.44 8.72 -28.50
N TYR A 22 15.76 9.53 -27.68
CA TYR A 22 16.09 10.95 -27.49
C TYR A 22 17.52 11.13 -27.01
N TYR A 23 17.92 10.41 -25.95
CA TYR A 23 19.27 10.50 -25.41
C TYR A 23 20.34 9.85 -26.30
N ALA A 24 19.97 8.85 -27.10
CA ALA A 24 20.86 8.29 -28.13
C ALA A 24 21.25 9.36 -29.19
N LYS A 25 20.34 10.27 -29.52
CA LYS A 25 20.53 11.33 -30.52
C LYS A 25 21.33 12.55 -30.02
N VAL A 26 21.20 12.91 -28.75
CA VAL A 26 21.79 14.14 -28.17
C VAL A 26 23.27 13.98 -27.75
N GLY A 27 23.79 12.75 -27.69
CA GLY A 27 25.20 12.46 -27.43
C GLY A 27 25.52 12.07 -25.98
N LYS A 28 26.33 11.02 -25.81
CA LYS A 28 26.61 10.29 -24.56
C LYS A 28 27.49 11.05 -23.54
N ALA A 29 27.07 12.23 -23.06
CA ALA A 29 27.74 12.85 -21.92
C ALA A 29 27.22 12.30 -20.57
N TRP A 30 26.00 11.74 -20.51
CA TRP A 30 25.39 11.31 -19.25
C TRP A 30 25.06 9.82 -19.30
N LYS A 31 26.03 9.01 -18.88
CA LYS A 31 25.87 7.57 -18.65
C LYS A 31 24.85 7.34 -17.52
N ARG A 32 23.79 6.62 -17.89
CA ARG A 32 22.88 5.79 -17.07
C ARG A 32 21.70 6.54 -16.45
N GLU A 33 20.67 6.69 -17.27
CA GLU A 33 19.26 6.64 -16.86
C GLU A 33 19.10 5.58 -15.76
N ARG A 34 18.93 6.02 -14.52
CA ARG A 34 18.78 5.15 -13.36
C ARG A 34 17.66 5.69 -12.50
N ILE A 35 16.72 4.82 -12.18
CA ILE A 35 15.75 5.03 -11.12
C ILE A 35 16.35 4.42 -9.85
N ILE A 36 16.38 5.17 -8.76
CA ILE A 36 16.83 4.69 -7.45
C ILE A 36 15.65 4.81 -6.50
N ILE A 37 15.30 3.71 -5.85
CA ILE A 37 14.20 3.65 -4.88
C ILE A 37 14.80 3.44 -3.50
N PHE A 38 14.41 4.29 -2.55
CA PHE A 38 14.77 4.18 -1.14
C PHE A 38 13.51 3.94 -0.33
N THR A 39 13.57 3.03 0.63
CA THR A 39 12.49 2.76 1.59
C THR A 39 12.97 3.13 2.98
N ILE A 40 12.15 3.87 3.72
CA ILE A 40 12.44 4.26 5.10
C ILE A 40 11.17 4.16 5.93
N ASN A 41 11.29 3.62 7.16
CA ASN A 41 10.16 3.52 8.08
C ASN A 41 9.94 4.83 8.86
N HIS A 42 10.99 5.64 9.01
CA HIS A 42 11.04 6.84 9.85
C HIS A 42 11.62 8.03 9.08
N LYS A 43 10.77 8.77 8.37
CA LYS A 43 11.19 9.91 7.53
C LYS A 43 11.85 11.02 8.35
N GLU A 44 11.44 11.20 9.59
CA GLU A 44 11.94 12.19 10.56
C GLU A 44 13.41 12.00 10.93
N LYS A 45 13.95 10.79 10.72
CA LYS A 45 15.37 10.49 10.97
C LYS A 45 16.26 10.76 9.76
N LEU A 46 15.69 11.13 8.62
CA LEU A 46 16.43 11.39 7.39
C LEU A 46 16.94 12.83 7.37
N ASP A 47 18.19 13.01 6.91
CA ASP A 47 18.73 14.34 6.67
C ASP A 47 17.84 15.10 5.66
N PRO A 48 17.29 16.28 6.01
CA PRO A 48 16.47 17.08 5.11
C PRO A 48 17.16 17.39 3.77
N MET A 49 18.50 17.42 3.72
CA MET A 49 19.27 17.61 2.48
C MET A 49 19.12 16.46 1.49
N LEU A 50 18.68 15.27 1.92
CA LEU A 50 18.43 14.13 1.02
C LEU A 50 17.04 14.20 0.36
N ILE A 51 16.09 14.89 1.00
CA ILE A 51 14.68 15.05 0.58
C ILE A 51 14.53 16.19 -0.46
N GLN A 52 15.62 16.92 -0.73
CA GLN A 52 15.61 18.01 -1.70
C GLN A 52 15.46 17.49 -3.14
N ARG A 53 14.77 18.30 -3.97
CA ARG A 53 14.62 18.07 -5.42
C ARG A 53 15.99 17.91 -6.09
N GLY A 54 16.09 16.98 -7.03
CA GLY A 54 17.34 16.57 -7.67
C GLY A 54 18.08 15.45 -6.92
N ARG A 55 17.59 15.02 -5.76
CA ARG A 55 18.08 13.82 -5.03
C ARG A 55 16.95 12.81 -4.82
N MET A 56 15.88 13.23 -4.17
CA MET A 56 14.64 12.44 -4.00
C MET A 56 13.47 13.28 -4.52
N ASP A 57 13.03 12.99 -5.74
CA ASP A 57 12.02 13.81 -6.42
C ASP A 57 10.58 13.41 -6.09
N LYS A 58 10.34 12.11 -5.84
CA LYS A 58 9.03 11.58 -5.47
C LYS A 58 9.08 10.97 -4.08
N HIS A 59 8.13 11.37 -3.24
CA HIS A 59 7.96 10.83 -1.89
C HIS A 59 6.60 10.16 -1.81
N ILE A 60 6.59 8.84 -1.71
CA ILE A 60 5.35 8.04 -1.65
C ILE A 60 5.24 7.48 -0.24
N GLU A 61 4.20 7.88 0.47
CA GLU A 61 3.86 7.31 1.78
C GLU A 61 3.09 6.00 1.58
N MET A 62 3.61 4.91 2.16
CA MET A 62 2.92 3.62 2.22
C MET A 62 2.00 3.61 3.44
N SER A 63 0.77 4.07 3.26
CA SER A 63 -0.23 4.17 4.32
C SER A 63 -0.81 2.80 4.73
N TYR A 64 -1.49 2.78 5.88
CA TYR A 64 -2.33 1.65 6.31
C TYR A 64 -3.44 1.33 5.31
N CYS A 65 -3.99 0.11 5.43
CA CYS A 65 -5.07 -0.36 4.59
C CYS A 65 -6.36 0.40 4.90
N ARG A 66 -6.96 0.99 3.88
CA ARG A 66 -8.29 1.62 3.95
C ARG A 66 -9.27 0.85 3.07
N PHE A 67 -10.54 1.24 3.12
CA PHE A 67 -11.61 0.49 2.46
C PHE A 67 -11.38 0.24 0.96
N GLU A 68 -10.90 1.25 0.21
CA GLU A 68 -10.57 1.06 -1.22
C GLU A 68 -9.40 0.09 -1.44
N GLY A 69 -8.41 0.10 -0.56
CA GLY A 69 -7.33 -0.89 -0.55
C GLY A 69 -7.86 -2.29 -0.28
N PHE A 70 -8.74 -2.43 0.72
CA PHE A 70 -9.41 -3.69 1.03
C PHE A 70 -10.24 -4.21 -0.15
N LYS A 71 -11.04 -3.38 -0.84
CA LYS A 71 -11.81 -3.79 -2.02
C LYS A 71 -10.91 -4.36 -3.11
N MET A 72 -9.76 -3.72 -3.35
CA MET A 72 -8.77 -4.24 -4.29
C MET A 72 -8.25 -5.62 -3.86
N LEU A 73 -7.93 -5.81 -2.57
CA LEU A 73 -7.45 -7.09 -2.06
C LEU A 73 -8.54 -8.18 -2.11
N ALA A 74 -9.78 -7.84 -1.75
CA ALA A 74 -10.91 -8.76 -1.81
C ALA A 74 -11.17 -9.23 -3.24
N LYS A 75 -11.16 -8.31 -4.20
CA LYS A 75 -11.25 -8.64 -5.62
C LYS A 75 -10.09 -9.53 -6.08
N ASN A 76 -8.85 -9.18 -5.71
CA ASN A 76 -7.66 -9.89 -6.18
C ASN A 76 -7.52 -11.31 -5.60
N TYR A 77 -7.90 -11.52 -4.33
CA TYR A 77 -7.69 -12.80 -3.64
C TYR A 77 -8.95 -13.68 -3.59
N LEU A 78 -10.14 -13.08 -3.49
CA LEU A 78 -11.41 -13.79 -3.32
C LEU A 78 -12.34 -13.68 -4.52
N ASP A 79 -12.04 -12.81 -5.49
CA ASP A 79 -12.90 -12.50 -6.65
C ASP A 79 -14.29 -11.98 -6.24
N VAL A 80 -14.35 -11.25 -5.13
CA VAL A 80 -15.56 -10.64 -4.59
C VAL A 80 -15.51 -9.13 -4.79
N ILE A 81 -16.59 -8.59 -5.37
CA ILE A 81 -16.73 -7.15 -5.64
C ILE A 81 -17.56 -6.48 -4.54
N GLU A 82 -18.59 -7.17 -4.05
CA GLU A 82 -19.50 -6.71 -2.99
C GLU A 82 -19.92 -7.89 -2.12
N ASP A 83 -20.08 -7.63 -0.82
CA ASP A 83 -20.55 -8.59 0.18
C ASP A 83 -21.23 -7.81 1.33
N GLU A 84 -22.19 -8.43 2.01
CA GLU A 84 -22.89 -7.81 3.15
C GLU A 84 -21.92 -7.42 4.28
N LEU A 85 -20.81 -8.15 4.43
CA LEU A 85 -19.80 -7.93 5.46
C LEU A 85 -18.88 -6.72 5.16
N PHE A 86 -18.89 -6.17 3.94
CA PHE A 86 -18.02 -5.04 3.58
C PHE A 86 -18.32 -3.80 4.42
N GLY A 87 -19.58 -3.59 4.79
CA GLY A 87 -19.96 -2.46 5.65
C GLY A 87 -19.30 -2.54 7.04
N GLU A 88 -19.27 -3.73 7.64
CA GLU A 88 -18.60 -3.93 8.93
C GLU A 88 -17.09 -3.76 8.82
N VAL A 89 -16.47 -4.30 7.77
CA VAL A 89 -15.03 -4.15 7.51
C VAL A 89 -14.65 -2.69 7.28
N GLN A 90 -15.48 -1.91 6.57
CA GLN A 90 -15.24 -0.48 6.35
C GLN A 90 -15.17 0.27 7.70
N CYS A 91 -16.19 0.11 8.54
CA CYS A 91 -16.23 0.77 9.85
C CYS A 91 -15.01 0.41 10.71
N LEU A 92 -14.60 -0.87 10.69
CA LEU A 92 -13.45 -1.32 11.48
C LEU A 92 -12.11 -0.79 10.96
N LEU A 93 -11.93 -0.67 9.64
CA LEU A 93 -10.71 -0.13 9.02
C LEU A 93 -10.58 1.40 9.17
N GLU A 94 -11.69 2.10 9.45
CA GLU A 94 -11.66 3.52 9.81
C GLU A 94 -11.20 3.74 11.26
N GLU A 95 -11.48 2.79 12.15
CA GLU A 95 -11.14 2.88 13.58
C GLU A 95 -9.80 2.22 13.93
N SER A 96 -9.30 1.29 13.12
CA SER A 96 -8.08 0.52 13.38
C SER A 96 -7.11 0.61 12.21
N ASP A 97 -5.83 0.81 12.56
CA ASP A 97 -4.74 0.82 11.59
C ASP A 97 -4.19 -0.59 11.44
N MET A 98 -4.38 -1.18 10.25
CA MET A 98 -3.88 -2.49 9.89
C MET A 98 -3.10 -2.38 8.57
N SER A 99 -1.95 -3.05 8.45
CA SER A 99 -1.18 -2.95 7.22
C SER A 99 -1.87 -3.72 6.08
N PRO A 100 -1.66 -3.32 4.81
CA PRO A 100 -2.19 -4.07 3.68
C PRO A 100 -1.75 -5.54 3.66
N VAL A 101 -0.58 -5.86 4.22
CA VAL A 101 -0.08 -7.22 4.34
C VAL A 101 -0.90 -8.01 5.35
N ASP A 102 -1.13 -7.45 6.54
CA ASP A 102 -1.93 -8.11 7.58
C ASP A 102 -3.38 -8.36 7.10
N VAL A 103 -3.97 -7.40 6.37
CA VAL A 103 -5.28 -7.59 5.74
C VAL A 103 -5.22 -8.71 4.69
N ALA A 104 -4.21 -8.72 3.83
CA ALA A 104 -4.04 -9.76 2.82
C ALA A 104 -3.87 -11.16 3.45
N GLU A 105 -3.15 -11.29 4.56
CA GLU A 105 -2.97 -12.57 5.25
C GLU A 105 -4.30 -13.19 5.70
N ASN A 106 -5.24 -12.36 6.17
CA ASN A 106 -6.58 -12.82 6.54
C ASN A 106 -7.41 -13.25 5.32
N LEU A 107 -7.19 -12.60 4.16
CA LEU A 107 -7.91 -12.90 2.92
C LEU A 107 -7.31 -14.08 2.14
N MET A 108 -6.02 -14.37 2.31
CA MET A 108 -5.33 -15.45 1.61
C MET A 108 -5.70 -16.83 2.21
N PRO A 109 -6.06 -17.83 1.38
CA PRO A 109 -6.24 -19.19 1.86
C PRO A 109 -4.88 -19.84 2.17
N MET A 110 -4.77 -20.47 3.34
CA MET A 110 -3.55 -21.14 3.84
C MET A 110 -3.07 -22.35 2.99
N SER A 111 -3.82 -22.76 1.95
CA SER A 111 -3.45 -23.88 1.09
C SER A 111 -3.87 -23.65 -0.36
N LYS A 112 -2.96 -23.95 -1.29
CA LYS A 112 -3.19 -23.84 -2.75
C LYS A 112 -4.35 -24.70 -3.28
N LYS A 113 -4.80 -25.71 -2.52
CA LYS A 113 -5.84 -26.67 -2.94
C LYS A 113 -7.25 -26.34 -2.47
N LYS A 114 -7.42 -25.39 -1.54
CA LYS A 114 -8.73 -25.08 -0.95
C LYS A 114 -8.94 -23.58 -1.02
N ARG A 115 -9.77 -23.10 -1.96
CA ARG A 115 -10.35 -21.77 -1.84
C ARG A 115 -11.16 -21.77 -0.54
N ARG A 116 -10.80 -20.92 0.41
CA ARG A 116 -11.69 -20.65 1.54
C ARG A 116 -12.93 -19.96 0.98
N ASP A 117 -14.09 -20.29 1.51
CA ASP A 117 -15.30 -19.55 1.22
C ASP A 117 -15.07 -18.07 1.58
N PRO A 118 -15.40 -17.11 0.71
CA PRO A 118 -15.14 -15.70 0.95
C PRO A 118 -15.67 -15.22 2.30
N SER A 119 -16.85 -15.69 2.68
CA SER A 119 -17.48 -15.37 3.97
C SER A 119 -16.61 -15.76 5.16
N VAL A 120 -15.91 -16.90 5.11
CA VAL A 120 -15.03 -17.35 6.21
C VAL A 120 -13.79 -16.45 6.32
N CYS A 121 -13.22 -16.02 5.20
CA CYS A 121 -12.09 -15.08 5.20
C CYS A 121 -12.50 -13.71 5.74
N LEU A 122 -13.67 -13.21 5.34
CA LEU A 122 -14.18 -11.91 5.79
C LEU A 122 -14.51 -11.92 7.28
N ILE A 123 -15.10 -13.00 7.79
CA ILE A 123 -15.34 -13.18 9.22
C ILE A 123 -14.01 -13.20 9.99
N GLY A 124 -13.00 -13.94 9.50
CA GLY A 124 -11.67 -13.97 10.12
C GLY A 124 -11.01 -12.59 10.16
N LEU A 125 -11.15 -11.81 9.08
CA LEU A 125 -10.67 -10.42 9.03
C LEU A 125 -11.38 -9.54 10.06
N ILE A 126 -12.71 -9.65 10.18
CA ILE A 126 -13.50 -8.90 11.17
C ILE A 126 -13.03 -9.22 12.59
N GLU A 127 -12.79 -10.49 12.91
CA GLU A 127 -12.26 -10.92 14.21
C GLU A 127 -10.87 -10.32 14.48
N ALA A 128 -9.98 -10.37 13.49
CA ALA A 128 -8.64 -9.79 13.58
C ALA A 128 -8.67 -8.27 13.79
N LEU A 129 -9.54 -7.55 13.06
CA LEU A 129 -9.72 -6.10 13.21
C LEU A 129 -10.29 -5.74 14.60
N LYS A 130 -11.28 -6.51 15.10
CA LYS A 130 -11.82 -6.34 16.45
C LYS A 130 -10.75 -6.56 17.51
N GLN A 131 -9.86 -7.53 17.31
CA GLN A 131 -8.75 -7.79 18.21
C GLN A 131 -7.71 -6.65 18.19
N ALA A 132 -7.30 -6.22 17.00
CA ALA A 132 -6.39 -5.09 16.83
C ALA A 132 -6.93 -3.80 17.48
N LYS A 133 -8.24 -3.54 17.35
CA LYS A 133 -8.92 -2.42 18.02
C LYS A 133 -8.82 -2.49 19.54
N LYS A 134 -9.03 -3.68 20.14
CA LYS A 134 -8.91 -3.87 21.59
C LYS A 134 -7.48 -3.65 22.08
N GLU A 135 -6.50 -4.17 21.34
CA GLU A 135 -5.08 -4.04 21.67
C GLU A 135 -4.64 -2.58 21.64
N ALA A 136 -5.00 -1.85 20.58
CA ALA A 136 -4.73 -0.41 20.46
C ALA A 136 -5.37 0.41 21.59
N ALA A 137 -6.58 0.05 22.04
CA ALA A 137 -7.23 0.69 23.18
C ALA A 137 -6.49 0.42 24.50
N THR A 138 -5.97 -0.80 24.71
CA THR A 138 -5.20 -1.12 25.92
C THR A 138 -3.83 -0.43 25.98
N ILE A 139 -3.19 -0.16 24.84
CA ILE A 139 -1.92 0.57 24.78
C ILE A 139 -2.12 2.03 25.20
N LYS A 140 -3.18 2.68 24.69
CA LYS A 140 -3.54 4.07 25.04
C LYS A 140 -3.87 4.27 26.53
N VAL A 141 -4.32 3.22 27.23
CA VAL A 141 -4.60 3.27 28.68
C VAL A 141 -3.36 3.04 29.54
N LYS A 142 -2.32 2.37 29.01
CA LYS A 142 -1.06 2.13 29.74
C LYS A 142 -0.06 3.29 29.60
N GLU A 143 -0.23 4.13 28.58
CA GLU A 143 0.60 5.31 28.32
C GLU A 143 0.01 6.61 28.92
N ALA A 144 -1.14 6.52 29.60
CA ALA A 144 -1.80 7.62 30.33
C ALA A 144 -1.64 7.46 31.85
#